data_AF-A0A958GBA7-F1
#
_entry.id   AF-A0A958GBA7-F1
#
_cell.length_a   1.000
_cell.length_b   1.000
_cell.length_c   1.000
_cell.angle_alpha   90.00
_cell.angle_beta   90.00
_cell.angle_gamma   90.00
#
_symmetry.space_group_name_H-M   'P 1'
#
loop_
_entity.id
_entity.type
_entity.pdbx_description
1 polymer ?
#
loop_
_entity_poly.entity_id
_entity_poly.type
_entity_poly.pdbx_seq_one_letter_code
_entity_poly.pdbx_strand_id
1 'polypeptide(L)'
;GLLLAGMTPPEVEVEVLHEMVRPIEYDTDADYIAISFMDYLAPHAYEVAARFRALGKTVVGGGKFASTHPEEVQPHFDAILVGEAQGVWPQMVRDMLAGTLK
;
A
#
# COMPACT_ATOMS: atom_id res chain seq x y z
N GLY A 1 -7.38 -1.73 4.22
CA GLY A 1 -7.05 -3.16 4.40
C GLY A 1 -8.12 -4.05 3.83
N LEU A 2 -9.12 -4.43 4.64
CA LEU A 2 -10.12 -5.46 4.27
C LEU A 2 -10.91 -5.16 2.99
N LEU A 3 -11.23 -3.90 2.72
CA LEU A 3 -11.91 -3.51 1.47
C LEU A 3 -11.07 -3.86 0.23
N LEU A 4 -9.77 -3.56 0.25
CA LEU A 4 -8.86 -3.88 -0.85
C LEU A 4 -8.77 -5.40 -1.02
N ALA A 5 -8.62 -6.14 0.08
CA ALA A 5 -8.58 -7.60 0.05
C ALA A 5 -9.84 -8.20 -0.59
N GLY A 6 -11.03 -7.74 -0.22
CA GLY A 6 -12.29 -8.20 -0.80
C GLY A 6 -12.52 -7.80 -2.27
N MET A 7 -11.79 -6.80 -2.77
CA MET A 7 -11.83 -6.34 -4.16
C MET A 7 -10.72 -6.95 -5.02
N THR A 8 -9.74 -7.60 -4.40
CA THR A 8 -8.60 -8.16 -5.10
C THR A 8 -9.02 -9.47 -5.76
N PRO A 9 -8.73 -9.67 -7.05
CA PRO A 9 -9.05 -10.91 -7.75
C PRO A 9 -8.42 -12.13 -7.05
N PRO A 10 -9.08 -13.30 -7.06
CA PRO A 10 -8.63 -14.48 -6.34
C PRO A 10 -7.29 -15.05 -6.84
N GLU A 11 -6.82 -14.63 -8.01
CA GLU A 11 -5.50 -14.99 -8.55
C GLU A 11 -4.35 -14.32 -7.78
N VAL A 12 -4.63 -13.28 -6.99
CA VAL A 12 -3.65 -12.59 -6.15
C VAL A 12 -3.87 -13.01 -4.70
N GLU A 13 -2.83 -13.56 -4.08
CA GLU A 13 -2.83 -13.85 -2.65
C GLU A 13 -2.73 -12.55 -1.86
N VAL A 14 -3.60 -12.39 -0.86
CA VAL A 14 -3.66 -11.19 -0.02
C VAL A 14 -3.61 -11.56 1.45
N GLU A 15 -2.59 -11.09 2.14
CA GLU A 15 -2.58 -11.04 3.60
C GLU A 15 -2.90 -9.62 4.10
N VAL A 16 -3.77 -9.51 5.11
CA VAL A 16 -4.05 -8.24 5.79
C VAL A 16 -3.46 -8.27 7.19
N LEU A 17 -2.51 -7.36 7.43
CA LEU A 17 -1.90 -7.12 8.74
C LEU A 17 -2.50 -5.86 9.37
N HIS A 18 -2.61 -5.85 10.70
CA HIS A 18 -2.92 -4.66 11.47
C HIS A 18 -1.91 -4.50 12.59
N GLU A 19 -1.10 -3.43 12.54
CA GLU A 19 0.03 -3.24 13.43
C GLU A 19 -0.37 -3.15 14.91
N MET A 20 -1.54 -2.57 15.21
CA MET A 20 -2.07 -2.54 16.58
C MET A 20 -2.44 -3.92 17.15
N VAL A 21 -2.48 -4.97 16.32
CA VAL A 21 -2.81 -6.34 16.73
C VAL A 21 -1.57 -7.22 16.78
N ARG A 22 -0.66 -7.04 15.81
CA ARG A 22 0.59 -7.79 15.69
C ARG A 22 1.71 -6.90 15.15
N PRO A 23 2.97 -7.13 15.52
CA PRO A 23 4.09 -6.38 14.96
C PRO A 23 4.17 -6.55 13.44
N ILE A 24 4.83 -5.60 12.77
CA ILE A 24 5.09 -5.69 11.34
C ILE A 24 6.17 -6.75 11.09
N GLU A 25 5.79 -7.80 10.38
CA GLU A 25 6.71 -8.80 9.86
C GLU A 25 7.31 -8.28 8.54
N TYR A 26 8.63 -8.05 8.55
CA TYR A 26 9.34 -7.56 7.37
C TYR A 26 9.89 -8.69 6.49
N ASP A 27 10.00 -9.90 7.05
CA ASP A 27 10.35 -11.10 6.31
C ASP A 27 9.07 -11.70 5.71
N THR A 28 8.70 -11.20 4.53
CA THR A 28 7.51 -11.61 3.78
C THR A 28 7.89 -11.91 2.34
N ASP A 29 7.20 -12.89 1.75
CA ASP A 29 7.27 -13.25 0.35
C ASP A 29 6.43 -12.34 -0.56
N ALA A 30 5.61 -11.44 -0.01
CA ALA A 30 4.78 -10.52 -0.79
C ALA A 30 5.62 -9.62 -1.73
N ASP A 31 5.20 -9.48 -3.00
CA ASP A 31 5.86 -8.62 -3.98
C ASP A 31 5.50 -7.13 -3.80
N TYR A 32 4.24 -6.88 -3.39
CA TYR A 32 3.66 -5.55 -3.21
C TYR A 32 3.18 -5.35 -1.77
N ILE A 33 3.50 -4.19 -1.19
CA ILE A 33 3.08 -3.82 0.16
C ILE A 33 2.13 -2.62 0.07
N ALA A 34 0.89 -2.79 0.49
CA ALA A 34 -0.10 -1.69 0.54
C ALA A 34 -0.25 -1.16 1.97
N ILE A 35 0.18 0.08 2.21
CA ILE A 35 0.13 0.73 3.52
C ILE A 35 -1.02 1.73 3.55
N SER A 36 -2.00 1.49 4.40
CA SER A 36 -3.10 2.42 4.66
C SER A 36 -2.87 3.09 6.01
N PHE A 37 -2.85 4.42 6.04
CA PHE A 37 -2.52 5.18 7.24
C PHE A 37 -3.37 6.46 7.38
N MET A 38 -3.36 6.99 8.61
CA MET A 38 -3.94 8.29 8.96
C MET A 38 -2.83 9.34 9.01
N ASP A 39 -3.20 10.61 8.89
CA ASP A 39 -2.31 11.78 8.92
C ASP A 39 -1.31 11.76 10.09
N TYR A 40 -1.77 11.53 11.31
CA TYR A 40 -0.90 11.50 12.50
C TYR A 40 0.06 10.29 12.55
N LEU A 41 -0.13 9.29 11.68
CA LEU A 41 0.76 8.14 11.52
C LEU A 41 1.65 8.27 10.28
N ALA A 42 1.58 9.38 9.53
CA ALA A 42 2.35 9.55 8.31
C ALA A 42 3.87 9.36 8.50
N PRO A 43 4.53 9.94 9.51
CA PRO A 43 5.96 9.73 9.73
C PRO A 43 6.31 8.25 9.90
N HIS A 44 5.53 7.53 10.71
CA HIS A 44 5.70 6.09 10.93
C HIS A 44 5.46 5.28 9.65
N ALA A 45 4.41 5.61 8.89
CA ALA A 45 4.13 4.95 7.62
C ALA A 45 5.27 5.13 6.61
N TYR A 46 5.95 6.28 6.60
CA TYR A 46 7.10 6.53 5.75
C TYR A 46 8.32 5.71 6.18
N GLU A 47 8.56 5.55 7.48
CA GLU A 47 9.62 4.68 8.01
C GLU A 47 9.39 3.21 7.60
N VAL A 48 8.16 2.73 7.76
CA VAL A 48 7.75 1.38 7.34
C VAL A 48 7.93 1.21 5.83
N ALA A 49 7.48 2.19 5.04
CA ALA A 49 7.63 2.17 3.58
C ALA A 49 9.11 2.13 3.18
N ALA A 50 9.94 2.99 3.76
CA ALA A 50 11.38 3.03 3.48
C ALA A 50 12.06 1.68 3.78
N ARG A 51 11.66 1.02 4.88
CA ARG A 51 12.21 -0.28 5.25
C ARG A 51 11.81 -1.39 4.27
N PHE A 52 10.56 -1.46 3.84
CA PHE A 52 10.14 -2.44 2.82
C PHE A 52 10.80 -2.17 1.46
N ARG A 53 10.95 -0.90 1.08
CA ARG A 53 11.67 -0.52 -0.15
C ARG A 53 13.14 -0.93 -0.10
N ALA A 54 13.81 -0.78 1.06
CA ALA A 54 15.18 -1.25 1.26
C ALA A 54 15.32 -2.77 1.14
N LEU A 55 14.23 -3.53 1.33
CA LEU A 55 14.14 -4.97 1.10
C LEU A 55 13.75 -5.32 -0.35
N GLY A 56 13.67 -4.35 -1.25
CA GLY A 56 13.34 -4.54 -2.66
C GLY A 56 11.85 -4.73 -2.95
N LYS A 57 10.96 -4.45 -1.98
CA LYS A 57 9.51 -4.54 -2.17
C LYS A 57 8.98 -3.28 -2.84
N THR A 58 7.91 -3.43 -3.64
CA THR A 58 7.19 -2.28 -4.20
C THR A 58 6.12 -1.83 -3.19
N VAL A 59 6.20 -0.58 -2.73
CA VAL A 59 5.35 -0.09 -1.63
C VAL A 59 4.36 0.96 -2.12
N VAL A 60 3.07 0.71 -1.88
CA VAL A 60 1.96 1.56 -2.26
C VAL A 60 1.33 2.22 -1.04
N GLY A 61 1.27 3.56 -1.05
CA GLY A 61 0.62 4.34 0.01
C GLY A 61 -0.86 4.56 -0.27
N GLY A 62 -1.69 4.60 0.77
CA GLY A 62 -3.11 4.89 0.62
C GLY A 62 -3.78 5.34 1.92
N GLY A 63 -5.08 5.57 1.84
CA GLY A 63 -5.86 6.13 2.94
C GLY A 63 -6.19 7.61 2.73
N LYS A 64 -6.98 8.17 3.66
CA LYS A 64 -7.55 9.52 3.49
C LYS A 64 -6.46 10.59 3.31
N PHE A 65 -5.36 10.48 4.05
CA PHE A 65 -4.28 11.46 4.00
C PHE A 65 -3.54 11.45 2.65
N ALA A 66 -3.24 10.27 2.11
CA ALA A 66 -2.65 10.12 0.77
C ALA A 66 -3.55 10.74 -0.33
N SER A 67 -4.87 10.62 -0.19
CA SER A 67 -5.82 11.23 -1.11
C SER A 67 -5.91 12.75 -1.00
N THR A 68 -5.74 13.32 0.19
CA THR A 68 -5.87 14.78 0.41
C THR A 68 -4.55 15.54 0.25
N HIS A 69 -3.41 14.90 0.48
CA HIS A 69 -2.08 15.49 0.37
C HIS A 69 -1.15 14.61 -0.50
N PRO A 70 -1.52 14.31 -1.76
CA PRO A 70 -0.78 13.37 -2.60
C PRO A 70 0.66 13.82 -2.86
N GLU A 71 0.90 15.12 -3.03
CA GLU A 71 2.24 15.67 -3.27
C GLU A 71 3.18 15.49 -2.08
N GLU A 72 2.65 15.52 -0.85
CA GLU A 72 3.41 15.28 0.37
C GLU A 72 3.71 13.79 0.56
N VAL A 73 2.76 12.91 0.19
CA VAL A 73 2.90 11.47 0.39
C VAL A 73 3.73 10.79 -0.71
N GLN A 74 3.57 11.19 -1.98
CA GLN A 74 4.20 10.54 -3.14
C GLN A 74 5.70 10.29 -3.02
N PRO A 75 6.54 11.19 -2.47
CA PRO A 75 7.99 10.96 -2.37
C PRO A 75 8.38 9.74 -1.52
N HIS A 76 7.50 9.29 -0.64
CA HIS A 76 7.78 8.23 0.33
C HIS A 76 7.41 6.82 -0.16
N PHE A 77 6.63 6.72 -1.25
CA PHE A 77 6.11 5.47 -1.80
C PHE A 77 6.49 5.30 -3.27
N ASP A 78 6.43 4.07 -3.78
CA ASP A 78 6.63 3.81 -5.21
C ASP A 78 5.38 4.18 -6.02
N ALA A 79 4.20 4.03 -5.43
CA ALA A 79 2.94 4.53 -5.96
C ALA A 79 2.01 4.97 -4.81
N ILE A 80 1.01 5.81 -5.09
CA ILE A 80 -0.02 6.17 -4.13
C ILE A 80 -1.42 5.99 -4.72
N LEU A 81 -2.34 5.52 -3.89
CA LEU A 81 -3.76 5.46 -4.23
C LEU A 81 -4.44 6.76 -3.82
N VAL A 82 -4.91 7.53 -4.81
CA VAL A 82 -5.63 8.79 -4.63
C VAL A 82 -7.11 8.60 -4.97
N GLY A 83 -7.98 8.96 -4.04
CA GLY A 83 -9.43 8.87 -4.18
C GLY A 83 -10.03 7.59 -3.58
N GLU A 84 -11.22 7.22 -4.05
CA GLU A 84 -11.95 6.06 -3.55
C GLU A 84 -11.36 4.75 -4.09
N ALA A 85 -11.01 3.84 -3.18
CA ALA A 85 -10.38 2.56 -3.53
C ALA A 85 -11.19 1.75 -4.56
N GLN A 86 -12.52 1.84 -4.54
CA GLN A 86 -13.39 1.10 -5.44
C GLN A 86 -13.16 1.46 -6.92
N GLY A 87 -12.84 2.73 -7.19
CA GLY A 87 -12.60 3.22 -8.55
C GLY A 87 -11.17 2.96 -9.03
N VAL A 88 -10.20 2.87 -8.12
CA VAL A 88 -8.77 2.89 -8.46
C VAL A 88 -8.10 1.53 -8.29
N TRP A 89 -8.40 0.82 -7.20
CA TRP A 89 -7.73 -0.43 -6.84
C TRP A 89 -7.79 -1.51 -7.93
N PRO A 90 -8.93 -1.76 -8.62
CA PRO A 90 -8.98 -2.79 -9.65
C PRO A 90 -8.03 -2.52 -10.83
N GLN A 91 -7.83 -1.26 -11.21
CA GLN A 91 -6.86 -0.91 -12.26
C GLN A 91 -5.43 -1.08 -11.75
N MET A 92 -5.17 -0.63 -10.53
CA MET A 92 -3.84 -0.71 -9.95
C MET A 92 -3.37 -2.16 -9.79
N VAL A 93 -4.26 -3.09 -9.40
CA VAL A 93 -3.94 -4.53 -9.36
C VAL A 93 -3.64 -5.08 -10.76
N ARG A 94 -4.35 -4.64 -11.80
CA ARG A 94 -4.01 -5.02 -13.19
C ARG A 94 -2.63 -4.52 -13.59
N ASP A 95 -2.28 -3.30 -13.21
CA ASP A 95 -0.97 -2.72 -13.50
C ASP A 95 0.15 -3.43 -12.71
N MET A 96 -0.11 -3.87 -11.47
CA MET A 96 0.79 -4.73 -10.71
C MET A 96 1.03 -6.07 -11.42
N LEU A 97 -0.04 -6.78 -11.81
CA LEU A 97 0.05 -8.05 -12.52
C LEU A 97 0.77 -7.93 -13.87
N ALA A 98 0.65 -6.78 -14.54
CA ALA A 98 1.33 -6.50 -15.80
C ALA A 98 2.78 -6.00 -15.63
N GLY A 99 3.23 -5.71 -14.40
CA GLY A 99 4.53 -5.08 -14.14
C GLY A 99 4.62 -3.63 -14.67
N THR A 100 3.48 -2.96 -14.81
CA THR A 100 3.35 -1.60 -15.35
C THR A 100 2.83 -0.60 -14.32
N LEU A 101 2.91 -0.93 -13.04
CA LEU A 101 2.53 -0.02 -11.95
C LEU A 101 3.29 1.31 -12.11
N LYS A 102 2.54 2.40 -12.10
CA LYS A 102 3.05 3.77 -12.26
C LYS A 102 3.14 4.50 -10.94
#